data_AF-A0AAE4FP72-F1
#
_entry.id   AF-A0AAE4FP72-F1
#
_cell.length_a   1.000
_cell.length_b   1.000
_cell.length_c   1.000
_cell.angle_alpha   90.00
_cell.angle_beta   90.00
_cell.angle_gamma   90.00
#
_symmetry.space_group_name_H-M   'P 1'
#
loop_
_entity.id
_entity.type
_entity.pdbx_description
1 polymer ?
#
loop_
_entity_poly.entity_id
_entity_poly.type
_entity_poly.pdbx_seq_one_letter_code
_entity_poly.pdbx_strand_id
1 'polypeptide(L)'
;MILKNKEFLIDILLSIILTNIFLIVSIKLTLNFKFLYYWDIKNLSITKNTDLSLKEIKENFNYLIYYLNSHKNITFCLPSLASSNEGIIHFKDVKN
;
A
#
# COMPACT_ATOMS: atom_id res chain seq x y z
N MET A 1 33.35 -16.21 29.33
CA MET A 1 31.91 -16.55 29.33
C MET A 1 31.02 -15.32 29.10
N ILE A 2 31.23 -14.21 29.81
CA ILE A 2 30.40 -12.98 29.71
C ILE A 2 30.41 -12.34 28.30
N LEU A 3 31.55 -12.30 27.61
CA LEU A 3 31.67 -11.75 26.25
C LEU A 3 30.82 -12.51 25.21
N LYS A 4 30.78 -13.85 25.31
CA LYS A 4 30.01 -14.71 24.39
C LYS A 4 28.50 -14.49 24.49
N ASN A 5 28.00 -14.16 25.68
CA ASN A 5 26.58 -13.82 25.87
C ASN A 5 26.23 -12.45 25.28
N LYS A 6 27.18 -11.50 25.25
CA LYS A 6 26.97 -10.18 24.66
C LYS A 6 26.87 -10.26 23.13
N GLU A 7 27.74 -11.03 22.49
CA GLU A 7 27.70 -11.27 21.05
C GLU A 7 26.38 -11.95 20.64
N PHE A 8 25.96 -12.98 21.37
CA PHE A 8 24.68 -13.65 21.14
C PHE A 8 23.46 -12.73 21.23
N LEU A 9 23.42 -11.81 22.20
CA LEU A 9 22.33 -10.84 22.32
C LEU A 9 22.32 -9.82 21.17
N ILE A 10 23.50 -9.42 20.69
CA ILE A 10 23.64 -8.54 19.53
C ILE A 10 23.13 -9.25 18.27
N ASP A 11 23.46 -10.53 18.08
CA ASP A 11 23.00 -11.32 16.93
C ASP A 11 21.47 -11.47 16.91
N ILE A 12 20.83 -11.71 18.06
CA ILE A 12 19.37 -11.75 18.18
C ILE A 12 18.76 -10.39 17.81
N LEU A 13 19.29 -9.31 18.37
CA LEU A 13 18.79 -7.97 18.12
C LEU A 13 18.93 -7.59 16.63
N LEU A 14 20.08 -7.91 16.02
CA LEU A 14 20.33 -7.71 14.60
C LEU A 14 19.34 -8.53 13.74
N SER A 15 19.10 -9.79 14.10
CA SER A 15 18.16 -10.67 13.39
C SER A 15 16.73 -10.12 13.44
N ILE A 16 16.29 -9.61 14.59
CA ILE A 16 14.97 -8.98 14.75
C ILE A 16 14.87 -7.73 13.88
N ILE A 17 15.87 -6.85 13.91
CA ILE A 17 15.90 -5.63 13.10
C ILE A 17 15.83 -5.98 11.61
N LEU A 18 16.67 -6.93 11.17
CA LEU A 18 16.77 -7.30 9.77
C LEU A 18 15.47 -7.95 9.26
N THR A 19 14.84 -8.79 10.09
CA THR A 19 13.53 -9.40 9.77
C THR A 19 12.46 -8.32 9.58
N ASN A 20 12.41 -7.33 10.48
CA ASN A 20 11.46 -6.23 10.37
C ASN A 20 11.72 -5.38 9.12
N ILE A 21 12.99 -5.14 8.77
CA ILE A 21 13.35 -4.43 7.53
C ILE A 21 12.82 -5.20 6.31
N PHE A 22 13.10 -6.50 6.22
CA PHE A 22 12.62 -7.31 5.09
C PHE A 22 11.09 -7.36 5.03
N LEU A 23 10.42 -7.43 6.17
CA LEU A 23 8.96 -7.40 6.25
C LEU A 23 8.39 -6.06 5.73
N ILE A 24 8.92 -4.93 6.20
CA ILE A 24 8.51 -3.59 5.75
C ILE A 24 8.77 -3.42 4.25
N VAL A 25 9.94 -3.85 3.76
CA VAL A 25 10.30 -3.78 2.35
C VAL A 25 9.35 -4.64 1.51
N SER A 26 9.07 -5.87 1.93
CA SER A 26 8.15 -6.77 1.22
C SER A 26 6.74 -6.20 1.11
N ILE A 27 6.20 -5.65 2.20
CA ILE A 27 4.88 -5.01 2.22
C ILE A 27 4.87 -3.81 1.28
N LYS A 28 5.86 -2.91 1.39
CA LYS A 28 5.95 -1.73 0.52
C LYS A 28 6.10 -2.10 -0.95
N LEU A 29 6.92 -3.10 -1.26
CA LEU A 29 7.10 -3.61 -2.61
C LEU A 29 5.77 -4.12 -3.16
N THR A 30 5.09 -4.99 -2.42
CA THR A 30 3.82 -5.60 -2.82
C THR A 30 2.74 -4.55 -3.07
N LEU A 31 2.55 -3.60 -2.14
CA LEU A 31 1.54 -2.54 -2.28
C LEU A 31 1.81 -1.59 -3.44
N ASN A 32 3.09 -1.38 -3.78
CA ASN A 32 3.48 -0.50 -4.89
C ASN A 32 3.66 -1.26 -6.21
N PHE A 33 3.49 -2.58 -6.23
CA PHE A 33 3.69 -3.41 -7.42
C PHE A 33 2.49 -3.34 -8.37
N LYS A 34 2.39 -2.21 -9.09
CA LYS A 34 1.29 -1.89 -10.02
C LYS A 34 1.02 -2.97 -11.07
N PHE A 35 2.05 -3.73 -11.44
CA PHE A 35 1.91 -4.81 -12.41
C PHE A 35 0.89 -5.86 -11.96
N LEU A 36 0.96 -6.30 -10.69
CA LEU A 36 0.01 -7.28 -10.14
C LEU A 36 -1.42 -6.74 -10.22
N TYR A 37 -1.62 -5.48 -9.84
CA TYR A 37 -2.94 -4.84 -9.93
C TYR A 37 -3.45 -4.74 -11.38
N TYR A 38 -2.61 -4.34 -12.34
CA TYR A 38 -3.03 -4.25 -13.75
C TYR A 38 -3.33 -5.62 -14.36
N TRP A 39 -2.68 -6.66 -13.85
CA TRP A 39 -3.01 -8.04 -14.20
C TRP A 39 -4.36 -8.44 -13.59
N ASP A 40 -4.62 -8.10 -12.33
CA ASP A 40 -5.90 -8.39 -11.65
C ASP A 40 -7.09 -7.72 -12.33
N ILE A 41 -6.96 -6.49 -12.86
CA ILE A 41 -8.05 -5.85 -13.62
C ILE A 41 -8.55 -6.75 -14.75
N LYS A 42 -7.62 -7.42 -15.45
CA LYS A 42 -7.94 -8.33 -16.55
C LYS A 42 -8.42 -9.68 -16.02
N ASN A 43 -7.69 -10.25 -15.06
CA ASN A 43 -7.97 -11.58 -14.51
C ASN A 43 -9.36 -11.65 -13.85
N LEU A 44 -9.76 -10.58 -13.16
CA LEU A 44 -11.07 -10.44 -12.52
C LEU A 44 -12.14 -9.83 -13.44
N SER A 45 -11.81 -9.53 -14.71
CA SER A 45 -12.73 -8.92 -15.68
C SER A 45 -13.41 -7.65 -15.17
N ILE A 46 -12.70 -6.79 -14.41
CA ILE A 46 -13.30 -5.62 -13.73
C ILE A 46 -13.98 -4.67 -14.72
N THR A 47 -13.37 -4.44 -15.89
CA THR A 47 -13.93 -3.57 -16.94
C THR A 47 -15.24 -4.09 -17.54
N LYS A 48 -15.59 -5.36 -17.35
CA LYS A 48 -16.86 -5.94 -17.83
C LYS A 48 -17.97 -5.85 -16.78
N ASN A 49 -17.60 -5.70 -15.52
CA ASN A 49 -18.51 -5.71 -14.37
C ASN A 49 -18.77 -4.30 -13.83
N THR A 50 -18.21 -3.28 -14.48
CA THR A 50 -18.29 -1.88 -14.07
C THR A 50 -18.49 -1.00 -15.30
N ASP A 51 -19.07 0.18 -15.12
CA ASP A 51 -19.22 1.18 -16.18
C ASP A 51 -17.94 2.03 -16.36
N LEU A 52 -16.78 1.53 -15.92
CA LEU A 52 -15.51 2.24 -15.96
C LEU A 52 -14.60 1.70 -17.06
N SER A 53 -13.95 2.61 -17.78
CA SER A 53 -12.89 2.25 -18.70
C SER A 53 -11.65 1.72 -17.95
N LEU A 54 -10.82 0.94 -18.64
CA LEU A 54 -9.54 0.48 -18.12
C LEU A 54 -8.65 1.65 -17.64
N LYS A 55 -8.76 2.80 -18.31
CA LYS A 55 -8.00 4.01 -17.96
C LYS A 55 -8.49 4.57 -16.63
N GLU A 56 -9.79 4.76 -16.46
CA GLU A 56 -10.39 5.30 -15.23
C GLU A 56 -10.09 4.41 -14.02
N ILE A 57 -10.20 3.08 -14.16
CA ILE A 57 -9.85 2.14 -13.10
C ILE A 57 -8.39 2.33 -12.65
N LYS A 58 -7.47 2.41 -13.62
CA LYS A 58 -6.04 2.60 -13.34
C LYS A 58 -5.76 3.95 -12.70
N GLU A 59 -6.42 5.02 -13.14
CA GLU A 59 -6.24 6.37 -12.60
C GLU A 59 -6.74 6.47 -11.16
N ASN A 60 -7.94 5.94 -10.87
CA ASN A 60 -8.47 5.87 -9.51
C ASN A 60 -7.54 5.07 -8.57
N PHE A 61 -7.06 3.91 -9.01
CA PHE A 61 -6.14 3.11 -8.21
C PHE A 61 -4.80 3.81 -7.99
N ASN A 62 -4.20 4.36 -9.05
CA ASN A 62 -2.95 5.10 -8.94
C ASN A 62 -3.07 6.27 -7.97
N TYR A 63 -4.20 7.00 -8.00
CA TYR A 63 -4.49 8.05 -7.04
C TYR A 63 -4.60 7.50 -5.62
N LEU A 64 -5.34 6.41 -5.41
CA LEU A 64 -5.53 5.83 -4.09
C LEU A 64 -4.19 5.38 -3.46
N ILE A 65 -3.36 4.67 -4.21
CA ILE A 65 -2.02 4.26 -3.76
C ILE A 65 -1.15 5.49 -3.48
N TYR A 66 -1.21 6.53 -4.31
CA TYR A 66 -0.50 7.78 -4.05
C TYR A 66 -0.98 8.45 -2.76
N TYR A 67 -2.29 8.56 -2.57
CA TYR A 67 -2.91 9.21 -1.42
C TYR A 67 -2.48 8.53 -0.11
N LEU A 68 -2.57 7.20 -0.04
CA LEU A 68 -2.25 6.40 1.14
C LEU A 68 -0.75 6.42 1.47
N ASN A 69 0.12 6.46 0.47
CA ASN A 69 1.58 6.46 0.70
C ASN A 69 2.18 7.88 0.84
N SER A 70 1.42 8.93 0.53
CA SER A 70 1.89 10.31 0.58
C SER A 70 1.78 10.88 1.99
N HIS A 71 2.86 11.48 2.50
CA HIS A 71 2.87 12.20 3.78
C HIS A 71 2.26 13.61 3.66
N LYS A 72 1.75 14.00 2.48
CA LYS A 72 1.15 15.30 2.27
C LYS A 72 -0.29 15.31 2.78
N ASN A 73 -0.71 16.45 3.32
CA ASN A 73 -2.11 16.77 3.60
C ASN A 73 -2.82 17.11 2.30
N ILE A 74 -3.36 16.09 1.65
CA ILE A 74 -4.13 16.20 0.40
C ILE A 74 -5.59 15.91 0.76
N THR A 75 -6.53 16.68 0.22
CA THR A 75 -7.95 16.33 0.31
C THR A 75 -8.21 15.10 -0.56
N PHE A 76 -8.85 14.08 0.02
CA PHE A 76 -9.19 12.86 -0.72
C PHE A 76 -10.25 13.15 -1.80
N CYS A 77 -9.94 12.81 -3.05
CA CYS A 77 -10.83 12.97 -4.20
C CYS A 77 -10.43 12.00 -5.31
N LEU A 78 -11.29 11.04 -5.65
CA LEU A 78 -11.02 10.10 -6.73
C LEU A 78 -11.19 10.80 -8.10
N PRO A 79 -10.31 10.52 -9.08
CA PRO A 79 -10.35 11.15 -10.40
C PRO A 79 -11.66 11.03 -11.18
N SER A 80 -12.34 9.88 -11.14
CA SER A 80 -13.55 9.61 -11.93
C SER A 80 -14.72 9.04 -11.13
N LEU A 81 -14.54 8.83 -9.83
CA LEU A 81 -15.60 8.34 -8.94
C LEU A 81 -15.99 9.41 -7.93
N ALA A 82 -17.29 9.60 -7.74
CA ALA A 82 -17.79 10.44 -6.66
C ALA A 82 -17.52 9.76 -5.30
N SER A 83 -17.15 10.57 -4.31
CA SER A 83 -16.98 10.13 -2.92
C SER A 83 -18.04 10.79 -2.05
N SER A 84 -18.69 10.01 -1.19
CA SER A 84 -19.52 10.59 -0.13
C SER A 84 -18.66 11.23 0.95
N ASN A 85 -19.28 12.03 1.83
CA ASN A 85 -18.58 12.63 2.97
C ASN A 85 -17.99 11.56 3.89
N GLU A 86 -18.74 10.50 4.16
CA GLU A 86 -18.35 9.36 4.99
C GLU A 86 -17.20 8.59 4.32
N GLY A 87 -17.24 8.41 3.00
CA GLY A 87 -16.15 7.79 2.25
C GLY A 87 -14.84 8.60 2.36
N ILE A 88 -14.91 9.91 2.22
CA ILE A 88 -13.75 10.81 2.39
C ILE A 88 -13.16 10.67 3.80
N ILE A 89 -14.01 10.65 4.84
CA ILE A 89 -13.58 10.47 6.23
C ILE A 89 -12.92 9.10 6.42
N HIS A 90 -13.54 8.03 5.92
CA HIS A 90 -12.98 6.68 6.02
C HIS A 90 -11.57 6.57 5.42
N PHE A 91 -11.35 7.10 4.22
CA PHE A 91 -10.01 7.06 3.61
C PHE A 91 -9.00 7.94 4.34
N LYS A 92 -9.43 9.06 4.91
CA LYS A 92 -8.57 9.90 5.74
C LYS A 92 -8.15 9.17 7.02
N ASP A 93 -9.06 8.43 7.65
CA ASP A 93 -8.77 7.66 8.86
C ASP A 93 -7.85 6.48 8.57
N VAL A 94 -8.03 5.77 7.45
CA VAL A 94 -7.14 4.67 7.02
C VAL A 94 -5.71 5.15 6.76
N LYS A 95 -5.54 6.42 6.38
CA LYS A 95 -4.23 7.01 6.11
C LYS A 95 -3.48 7.42 7.38
N ASN A 96 -4.18 7.81 8.45
CA ASN A 96 -3.60 8.35 9.69
C ASN A 96 -3.37 7.26 10.74
#